data_AF-A0A2V6L9A1-F1
#
_entry.id   AF-A0A2V6L9A1-F1
#
_cell.length_a   1.000
_cell.length_b   1.000
_cell.length_c   1.000
_cell.angle_alpha   90.00
_cell.angle_beta   90.00
_cell.angle_gamma   90.00
#
_symmetry.space_group_name_H-M   'P 1'
#
loop_
_entity.id
_entity.type
_entity.pdbx_description
1 polymer ?
#
loop_
_entity_poly.entity_id
_entity_poly.type
_entity_poly.pdbx_seq_one_letter_code
_entity_poly.pdbx_strand_id
1 'polypeptide(L)' 'MRVSKVEQMETELRKLSQAELRQIRAWLDDMIEDELEFTPEFERSIQHGERDITDGKSARVREPEHA' A
#
# COMPACT_ATOMS: atom_id res chain seq x y z
N MET A 1 -17.15 -10.96 26.22
CA MET A 1 -16.10 -10.30 25.41
C MET A 1 -16.82 -9.44 24.38
N ARG A 2 -16.54 -8.13 24.27
CA ARG A 2 -17.20 -7.29 23.23
C ARG A 2 -16.58 -7.64 21.87
N VAL A 3 -17.41 -7.88 20.86
CA VAL A 3 -16.97 -8.09 19.47
C VAL A 3 -16.28 -6.82 19.00
N SER A 4 -15.10 -6.96 18.39
CA SER A 4 -14.36 -5.78 17.90
C SER A 4 -15.09 -5.14 16.72
N LYS A 5 -14.89 -3.84 16.51
CA LYS A 5 -15.47 -3.14 15.36
C LYS A 5 -14.98 -3.74 14.03
N VAL A 6 -13.74 -4.20 14.00
CA VAL A 6 -13.13 -4.87 12.84
C VAL A 6 -13.85 -6.18 12.54
N GLU A 7 -14.06 -7.02 13.55
CA GLU A 7 -14.72 -8.32 13.39
C GLU A 7 -16.18 -8.19 12.91
N GLN A 8 -16.89 -7.14 13.34
CA GLN A 8 -18.21 -6.81 12.80
C GLN A 8 -18.14 -6.42 11.32
N MET A 9 -17.17 -5.59 10.93
CA MET A 9 -16.97 -5.21 9.53
C MET A 9 -16.59 -6.40 8.66
N GLU A 10 -15.71 -7.29 9.11
CA GLU A 10 -15.35 -8.52 8.40
C GLU A 10 -16.57 -9.40 8.12
N THR A 11 -17.48 -9.50 9.08
CA THR A 11 -18.72 -10.27 8.94
C THR A 11 -19.61 -9.71 7.83
N GLU A 12 -19.69 -8.38 7.70
CA GLU A 12 -20.46 -7.74 6.62
C GLU A 12 -19.75 -7.85 5.27
N LEU A 13 -18.43 -7.66 5.23
CA LEU A 13 -17.65 -7.80 3.99
C LEU A 13 -17.79 -9.20 3.37
N ARG A 14 -17.87 -10.25 4.19
CA ARG A 14 -18.07 -11.64 3.72
C ARG A 14 -19.38 -11.87 2.97
N LYS A 15 -20.36 -10.97 3.08
CA LYS A 15 -21.67 -11.08 2.40
C LYS A 15 -21.67 -10.42 1.01
N LEU A 16 -20.63 -9.68 0.67
CA LEU A 16 -20.54 -8.92 -0.58
C LEU A 16 -20.05 -9.77 -1.75
N SER A 17 -20.39 -9.34 -2.96
CA SER A 17 -19.83 -9.90 -4.18
C SER A 17 -18.35 -9.51 -4.34
N GLN A 18 -17.63 -10.25 -5.20
CA GLN A 18 -16.24 -9.93 -5.52
C GLN A 18 -16.07 -8.53 -6.13
N ALA A 19 -17.07 -8.03 -6.87
CA ALA A 19 -17.03 -6.70 -7.47
C ALA A 19 -17.10 -5.60 -6.40
N GLU A 20 -18.03 -5.74 -5.45
CA GLU A 20 -18.17 -4.82 -4.31
C GLU A 20 -16.93 -4.85 -3.40
N LEU A 21 -16.36 -6.03 -3.16
CA LEU A 21 -15.10 -6.15 -2.41
C LEU A 21 -13.94 -5.41 -3.08
N ARG A 22 -13.86 -5.45 -4.42
CA ARG A 22 -12.84 -4.67 -5.16
C ARG A 22 -13.08 -3.18 -5.05
N GLN A 23 -14.33 -2.73 -5.07
CA GLN A 23 -14.66 -1.32 -4.89
C GLN A 23 -14.28 -0.83 -3.48
N ILE A 24 -14.56 -1.63 -2.45
CA ILE A 24 -14.17 -1.32 -1.07
C ILE A 24 -12.65 -1.29 -0.92
N ARG A 25 -11.94 -2.24 -1.54
CA ARG A 25 -10.47 -2.22 -1.54
C ARG A 25 -9.93 -0.93 -2.15
N ALA A 26 -10.40 -0.55 -3.34
CA ALA A 26 -9.95 0.67 -3.99
C ALA A 26 -10.22 1.91 -3.11
N TRP A 27 -11.41 2.00 -2.52
CA TRP A 27 -11.75 3.08 -1.60
C TRP A 27 -10.88 3.11 -0.34
N LEU A 28 -10.54 1.95 0.23
CA LEU A 28 -9.63 1.87 1.39
C LEU A 28 -8.21 2.26 1.02
N ASP A 29 -7.73 1.85 -0.16
CA ASP A 29 -6.42 2.23 -0.68
C ASP A 29 -6.37 3.77 -0.79
N ASP A 30 -7.36 4.40 -1.45
CA ASP A 30 -7.46 5.87 -1.57
C ASP A 30 -7.49 6.57 -0.18
N MET A 31 -8.35 6.10 0.72
CA MET A 31 -8.51 6.71 2.06
C MET A 31 -7.24 6.63 2.90
N ILE A 32 -6.49 5.51 2.82
CA ILE A 32 -5.24 5.34 3.56
C ILE A 32 -4.14 6.20 2.91
N GLU A 33 -4.08 6.24 1.58
CA GLU A 33 -3.11 7.06 0.85
C GLU A 33 -3.30 8.55 1.13
N ASP A 34 -4.55 9.04 1.27
CA ASP A 34 -4.86 10.43 1.62
C ASP A 34 -4.29 10.86 2.98
N GLU A 35 -4.06 9.92 3.91
CA GLU A 35 -3.46 10.20 5.22
C GLU A 35 -1.92 10.12 5.21
N LEU A 36 -1.31 9.70 4.09
CA LEU A 36 0.15 9.62 3.98
C LEU A 36 0.76 10.98 3.66
N GLU A 37 1.77 11.35 4.44
CA GLU A 37 2.55 12.57 4.21
C GLU A 37 3.93 12.25 3.63
N PHE A 38 4.45 13.18 2.82
CA PHE A 38 5.84 13.19 2.39
C PHE A 38 6.73 13.55 3.58
N THR A 39 7.02 12.57 4.42
CA THR A 39 7.93 12.77 5.55
C THR A 39 9.32 13.19 5.02
N PRO A 40 10.10 13.96 5.78
CA PRO A 40 11.45 14.34 5.36
C PRO A 40 12.38 13.15 5.08
N GLU A 41 12.13 11.98 5.68
CA GLU A 41 12.85 10.75 5.35
C GLU A 41 12.45 10.22 3.97
N PHE A 42 11.15 10.16 3.68
CA PHE A 42 10.63 9.72 2.40
C PHE A 42 11.11 10.62 1.25
N GLU A 43 11.02 11.94 1.41
CA GLU A 43 11.53 12.90 0.41
C GLU A 43 13.03 12.70 0.13
N ARG A 44 13.84 12.49 1.17
CA ARG A 44 15.28 12.21 1.03
C ARG A 44 15.52 10.91 0.27
N SER A 45 14.69 9.89 0.47
CA SER A 45 14.80 8.62 -0.26
C SER A 45 14.53 8.79 -1.76
N ILE A 46 13.53 9.61 -2.12
CA ILE A 46 13.22 9.94 -3.52
C ILE A 46 14.41 10.66 -4.16
N GLN A 47 14.90 11.73 -3.52
CA GLN A 47 16.05 12.50 -4.02
C GLN A 47 17.30 11.63 -4.18
N HIS A 48 17.50 10.65 -3.30
CA HIS A 48 18.60 9.71 -3.44
C HIS A 48 18.43 8.82 -4.67
N GLY A 49 17.23 8.29 -4.90
CA GLY A 49 16.91 7.51 -6.10
C GLY A 49 17.10 8.31 -7.39
N GLU A 50 16.65 9.57 -7.43
CA GLU A 50 16.84 10.46 -8.60
C GLU A 50 18.32 10.70 -8.92
N ARG A 51 19.16 10.86 -7.89
CA ARG A 51 20.61 10.97 -8.05
C ARG A 51 21.21 9.67 -8.58
N ASP A 52 20.82 8.53 -8.03
CA ASP A 52 21.30 7.22 -8.48
C ASP A 52 20.98 6.97 -9.97
N ILE A 53 19.77 7.34 -10.42
CA ILE A 53 19.37 7.28 -11.83
C ILE A 53 20.24 8.21 -12.68
N THR A 54 20.47 9.45 -12.23
CA THR A 54 21.29 10.44 -12.93
C THR A 54 22.75 9.97 -13.06
N ASP A 55 23.28 9.32 -12.02
CA ASP A 55 24.62 8.73 -11.98
C ASP A 55 24.73 7.43 -12.79
N GLY A 56 23.64 6.99 -13.43
CA GLY A 56 23.59 5.76 -14.24
C GLY A 56 23.69 4.47 -13.41
N LYS A 57 23.40 4.54 -12.11
CA LYS A 57 23.36 3.34 -11.26
C LYS A 57 22.16 2.50 -11.64
N SER A 58 22.39 1.20 -11.82
CA SER A 58 21.33 0.25 -12.14
C SER A 58 20.35 0.13 -10.98
N ALA A 59 19.05 0.16 -11.30
CA ALA A 59 18.00 -0.16 -10.34
C ALA A 59 18.22 -1.56 -9.77
N ARG A 60 17.93 -1.75 -8.48
CA ARG A 60 17.93 -3.09 -7.88
C ARG A 60 16.84 -3.93 -8.55
N VAL A 61 17.25 -4.99 -9.23
CA VAL A 61 16.32 -6.00 -9.72
C VAL A 61 16.00 -6.93 -8.56
N ARG A 62 14.71 -7.16 -8.28
CA ARG A 62 14.31 -8.19 -7.32
C ARG A 62 14.67 -9.53 -7.95
N GLU A 63 15.66 -10.21 -7.40
CA GLU A 63 15.93 -11.60 -7.73
C GLU A 63 14.73 -12.45 -7.25
N PRO A 64 14.12 -13.29 -8.10
CA PRO A 64 13.09 -14.19 -7.67
C PRO A 64 13.68 -15.16 -6.64
N GLU A 65 13.00 -15.34 -5.51
CA GLU A 65 13.34 -16.39 -4.56
C GLU A 65 13.20 -17.73 -5.30
N HIS A 66 14.29 -18.51 -5.36
CA HIS A 66 14.32 -19.80 -6.05
C HIS A 66 13.13 -20.66 -5.58
N ALA A 67 12.33 -21.15 -6.53
CA ALA A 67 11.16 -21.99 -6.30
C ALA A 67 11.51 -23.37 -5.75
#